data_AF-Q5C2B6-F1
#
_entry.id   AF-Q5C2B6-F1
#
_cell.length_a   1.000
_cell.length_b   1.000
_cell.length_c   1.000
_cell.angle_alpha   90.00
_cell.angle_beta   90.00
_cell.angle_gamma   90.00
#
_symmetry.space_group_name_H-M   'P 1'
#
loop_
_entity.id
_entity.type
_entity.pdbx_description
1 polymer ?
#
loop_
_entity_poly.entity_id
_entity_poly.type
_entity_poly.pdbx_seq_one_letter_code
_entity_poly.pdbx_strand_id
1 'polypeptide(L)'
;KLNGNEYDAITVYASGIVEMKSSEKSFTDVLINLCHSGSSRGYMQLLNTDTFVAIKFPLFDIYSNGRYFIAKVILVMYSDGRLVIIYQDIPTEVDSNELISFIKLYGTLRGHKQLYNNIRVPNSMIKTGVVVQLTPTEKYCSKEKSEQACRDASTKNVVCHWCNDSSVCTSTSDQHTSIWLENNCKIAVMGEDNKGDSSSSTSNLNPTETTSTSPETSNQQLEATTY
;
A
#
# COMPACT_ATOMS: atom_id res chain seq x y z
N LYS A 1 -5.04 -7.62 6.46
CA LYS A 1 -4.36 -6.86 7.54
C LYS A 1 -3.33 -5.91 6.91
N LEU A 2 -3.03 -4.74 7.45
CA LEU A 2 -1.93 -3.87 6.95
C LEU A 2 -1.39 -3.00 8.09
N ASN A 3 -0.07 -2.97 8.28
CA ASN A 3 0.61 -2.22 9.36
C ASN A 3 0.02 -2.46 10.77
N GLY A 4 -0.30 -3.72 11.07
CA GLY A 4 -0.92 -4.13 12.34
C GLY A 4 -2.45 -4.00 12.37
N ASN A 5 -3.06 -3.25 11.45
CA ASN A 5 -4.50 -3.01 11.45
C ASN A 5 -5.29 -4.08 10.69
N GLU A 6 -6.48 -4.38 11.20
CA GLU A 6 -7.51 -5.14 10.51
C GLU A 6 -8.50 -4.18 9.83
N TYR A 7 -8.89 -4.51 8.60
CA TYR A 7 -9.82 -3.72 7.78
C TYR A 7 -11.01 -4.60 7.44
N ASP A 8 -12.21 -4.07 7.64
CA ASP A 8 -13.47 -4.79 7.56
C ASP A 8 -14.33 -4.36 6.37
N ALA A 9 -14.00 -3.24 5.73
CA ALA A 9 -14.67 -2.77 4.53
C ALA A 9 -13.69 -2.31 3.45
N ILE A 10 -14.05 -2.59 2.19
CA ILE A 10 -13.33 -2.11 1.01
C ILE A 10 -14.33 -1.41 0.10
N THR A 11 -14.05 -0.15 -0.24
CA THR A 11 -14.80 0.62 -1.22
C THR A 11 -13.96 0.79 -2.48
N VAL A 12 -14.52 0.43 -3.63
CA VAL A 12 -13.85 0.49 -4.93
C VAL A 12 -14.51 1.55 -5.79
N TYR A 13 -13.73 2.49 -6.30
CA TYR A 13 -14.20 3.56 -7.16
C TYR A 13 -13.78 3.31 -8.60
N ALA A 14 -14.64 3.70 -9.55
CA ALA A 14 -14.33 3.62 -10.97
C ALA A 14 -13.05 4.39 -11.34
N SER A 15 -12.68 5.44 -10.59
CA SER A 15 -11.43 6.18 -10.77
C SER A 15 -10.14 5.39 -10.48
N GLY A 16 -10.21 4.08 -10.21
CA GLY A 16 -9.05 3.27 -9.82
C GLY A 16 -8.57 3.56 -8.40
N ILE A 17 -9.44 4.20 -7.61
CA ILE A 17 -9.23 4.42 -6.18
C ILE A 17 -9.83 3.24 -5.42
N VAL A 18 -9.08 2.70 -4.48
CA VAL A 18 -9.55 1.69 -3.53
C VAL A 18 -9.34 2.23 -2.12
N GLU A 19 -10.41 2.31 -1.36
CA GLU A 19 -10.40 2.67 0.06
C GLU A 19 -10.58 1.42 0.91
N MET A 20 -9.69 1.20 1.86
CA MET A 20 -9.87 0.19 2.90
C MET A 20 -10.19 0.89 4.21
N LYS A 21 -11.33 0.54 4.81
CA LYS A 21 -11.80 1.09 6.08
C LYS A 21 -11.70 0.08 7.19
N SER A 22 -11.46 0.59 8.38
CA SER A 22 -11.49 -0.19 9.62
C SER A 22 -12.52 0.42 10.57
N SER A 23 -13.21 -0.43 11.33
CA SER A 23 -14.31 -0.03 12.23
C SER A 23 -13.82 0.53 13.57
N GLU A 24 -12.57 0.30 13.96
CA GLU A 24 -12.04 0.75 15.25
C GLU A 24 -11.44 2.16 15.18
N LYS A 25 -11.89 3.05 16.08
CA LYS A 25 -11.77 4.52 15.98
C LYS A 25 -10.37 5.17 15.84
N SER A 26 -9.27 4.44 15.79
CA SER A 26 -7.92 5.04 15.93
C SER A 26 -6.98 4.98 14.72
N PHE A 27 -7.28 4.25 13.62
CA PHE A 27 -6.41 4.21 12.44
C PHE A 27 -7.05 3.49 11.23
N THR A 28 -7.67 4.17 10.26
CA THR A 28 -8.68 3.41 9.49
C THR A 28 -8.93 3.78 8.04
N ASP A 29 -8.06 4.51 7.32
CA ASP A 29 -8.23 4.63 5.86
C ASP A 29 -6.92 4.36 5.11
N VAL A 30 -6.90 3.30 4.31
CA VAL A 30 -5.89 3.11 3.25
C VAL A 30 -6.49 3.59 1.94
N LEU A 31 -5.82 4.53 1.28
CA LEU A 31 -6.20 5.00 -0.04
C LEU A 31 -5.17 4.51 -1.06
N ILE A 32 -5.58 3.59 -1.92
CA ILE A 32 -4.77 3.07 -3.01
C ILE A 32 -5.23 3.77 -4.29
N ASN A 33 -4.31 4.48 -4.94
CA ASN A 33 -4.53 5.04 -6.26
C ASN A 33 -3.71 4.24 -7.27
N LEU A 34 -4.41 3.57 -8.19
CA LEU A 34 -3.76 2.71 -9.17
C LEU A 34 -3.17 3.49 -10.34
N CYS A 35 -3.77 4.64 -10.70
CA CYS A 35 -3.22 5.63 -11.63
C CYS A 35 -4.05 6.93 -11.62
N HIS A 36 -3.44 8.08 -11.32
CA HIS A 36 -4.14 9.36 -11.07
C HIS A 36 -4.72 10.04 -12.31
N SER A 37 -4.35 9.67 -13.54
CA SER A 37 -4.89 10.29 -14.76
C SER A 37 -6.05 9.51 -15.40
N GLY A 38 -6.71 8.65 -14.62
CA GLY A 38 -7.65 7.68 -15.17
C GLY A 38 -9.02 7.56 -14.51
N SER A 39 -9.96 7.05 -15.31
CA SER A 39 -11.29 6.62 -14.88
C SER A 39 -11.65 5.34 -15.61
N SER A 40 -12.24 4.37 -14.91
CA SER A 40 -12.82 3.20 -15.53
C SER A 40 -14.12 3.59 -16.22
N ARG A 41 -14.16 3.47 -17.56
CA ARG A 41 -15.40 3.60 -18.34
C ARG A 41 -16.24 2.31 -18.33
N GLY A 42 -15.67 1.22 -17.84
CA GLY A 42 -16.26 -0.10 -17.89
C GLY A 42 -16.67 -0.67 -16.54
N TYR A 43 -17.10 -1.92 -16.59
CA TYR A 43 -17.38 -2.73 -15.42
C TYR A 43 -16.08 -3.13 -14.72
N MET A 44 -16.07 -3.07 -13.39
CA MET A 44 -15.02 -3.63 -12.57
C MET A 44 -15.29 -5.11 -12.34
N GLN A 45 -14.25 -5.93 -12.35
CA GLN A 45 -14.35 -7.35 -11.99
C GLN A 45 -13.77 -7.52 -10.59
N LEU A 46 -14.53 -8.16 -9.71
CA LEU A 46 -14.13 -8.44 -8.33
C LEU A 46 -14.14 -9.95 -8.10
N LEU A 47 -13.04 -10.47 -7.57
CA LEU A 47 -12.92 -11.83 -7.06
C LEU A 47 -12.58 -11.75 -5.57
N ASN A 48 -13.41 -12.35 -4.74
CA ASN A 48 -13.21 -12.39 -3.30
C ASN A 48 -13.03 -13.84 -2.85
N THR A 49 -12.01 -14.08 -2.04
CA THR A 49 -11.68 -15.37 -1.44
C THR A 49 -11.26 -15.17 0.01
N ASP A 50 -11.12 -16.25 0.77
CA ASP A 50 -10.63 -16.19 2.16
C ASP A 50 -9.19 -15.69 2.28
N THR A 51 -8.42 -15.74 1.19
CA THR A 51 -6.98 -15.43 1.19
C THR A 51 -6.63 -14.13 0.48
N PHE A 52 -7.48 -13.65 -0.43
CA PHE A 52 -7.27 -12.40 -1.13
C PHE A 52 -8.56 -11.84 -1.74
N VAL A 53 -8.53 -10.53 -1.98
CA VAL A 53 -9.46 -9.80 -2.85
C VAL A 53 -8.69 -9.34 -4.09
N ALA A 54 -9.19 -9.66 -5.27
CA ALA A 54 -8.65 -9.17 -6.54
C ALA A 54 -9.66 -8.25 -7.23
N ILE A 55 -9.20 -7.08 -7.64
CA ILE A 55 -9.97 -6.05 -8.33
C ILE A 55 -9.31 -5.81 -9.67
N LYS A 56 -10.07 -5.97 -10.75
CA LYS A 56 -9.59 -5.77 -12.11
C LYS A 56 -10.38 -4.65 -12.79
N PHE A 57 -9.62 -3.72 -13.33
CA PHE A 57 -10.07 -2.59 -14.14
C PHE A 57 -9.69 -2.89 -15.60
N PRO A 58 -10.59 -3.53 -16.39
CA PRO A 58 -10.26 -3.96 -17.74
C PRO A 58 -10.22 -2.81 -18.76
N LEU A 59 -10.87 -1.70 -18.45
CA LEU A 59 -10.97 -0.52 -19.31
C LEU A 59 -10.65 0.74 -18.50
N PHE A 60 -9.39 0.85 -18.09
CA PHE A 60 -8.89 1.97 -17.31
C PHE A 60 -8.41 3.08 -18.25
N ASP A 61 -9.12 4.21 -18.30
CA ASP A 61 -8.67 5.35 -19.09
C ASP A 61 -7.37 5.90 -18.50
N ILE A 62 -6.47 6.38 -19.35
CA ILE A 62 -5.29 7.14 -18.95
C ILE A 62 -5.25 8.36 -19.84
N TYR A 63 -5.32 9.55 -19.25
CA TYR A 63 -5.09 10.78 -19.99
C TYR A 63 -3.59 11.07 -20.00
N SER A 64 -3.02 11.20 -21.20
CA SER A 64 -1.63 11.55 -21.38
C SER A 64 -1.40 12.31 -22.69
N ASN A 65 -0.52 13.32 -22.67
CA ASN A 65 -0.17 14.09 -23.87
C ASN A 65 -1.40 14.61 -24.67
N GLY A 66 -2.46 15.01 -23.96
CA GLY A 66 -3.69 15.51 -24.59
C GLY A 66 -4.65 14.44 -25.13
N ARG A 67 -4.34 13.14 -24.98
CA ARG A 67 -5.10 12.01 -25.53
C ARG A 67 -5.53 11.03 -24.43
N TYR A 68 -6.58 10.28 -24.71
CA TYR A 68 -7.03 9.17 -23.85
C TYR A 68 -6.51 7.84 -24.39
N PHE A 69 -5.95 7.06 -23.49
CA PHE A 69 -5.48 5.69 -23.70
C PHE A 69 -6.29 4.74 -22.84
N ILE A 70 -6.33 3.47 -23.22
CA ILE A 70 -6.94 2.41 -22.41
C ILE A 70 -5.83 1.50 -21.92
N ALA A 71 -5.83 1.23 -20.62
CA ALA A 71 -4.98 0.25 -19.99
C ALA A 71 -5.82 -0.71 -19.14
N LYS A 72 -5.16 -1.75 -18.64
CA LYS A 72 -5.73 -2.72 -17.75
C LYS A 72 -4.91 -2.78 -16.47
N VAL A 73 -5.58 -2.63 -15.33
CA VAL A 73 -4.90 -2.64 -14.04
C VAL A 73 -5.58 -3.65 -13.12
N ILE A 74 -4.77 -4.44 -12.42
CA ILE A 74 -5.25 -5.41 -11.45
C ILE A 74 -4.60 -5.09 -10.10
N LEU A 75 -5.41 -5.00 -9.06
CA LEU A 75 -4.96 -4.94 -7.67
C LEU A 75 -5.34 -6.26 -6.99
N VAL A 76 -4.38 -6.89 -6.34
CA VAL A 76 -4.61 -8.06 -5.47
C VAL A 76 -4.19 -7.69 -4.06
N MET A 77 -5.11 -7.88 -3.11
CA MET A 77 -4.92 -7.59 -1.69
C MET A 77 -5.02 -8.91 -0.92
N TYR A 78 -3.90 -9.38 -0.39
CA TYR A 78 -3.85 -10.62 0.38
C TYR A 78 -4.22 -10.39 1.84
N SER A 79 -4.79 -11.40 2.48
CA SER A 79 -5.19 -11.35 3.90
C SER A 79 -4.01 -11.11 4.84
N ASP A 80 -2.81 -11.59 4.46
CA ASP A 80 -1.53 -11.36 5.14
C ASP A 80 -0.98 -9.91 4.99
N GLY A 81 -1.63 -9.09 4.17
CA GLY A 81 -1.29 -7.68 3.95
C GLY A 81 -0.38 -7.39 2.78
N ARG A 82 0.03 -8.40 2.01
CA ARG A 82 0.68 -8.15 0.72
C ARG A 82 -0.29 -7.46 -0.23
N LEU A 83 0.21 -6.45 -0.93
CA LEU A 83 -0.49 -5.79 -2.02
C LEU A 83 0.29 -6.03 -3.31
N VAL A 84 -0.41 -6.43 -4.37
CA VAL A 84 0.18 -6.65 -5.69
C VAL A 84 -0.57 -5.82 -6.71
N ILE A 85 0.15 -4.99 -7.45
CA ILE A 85 -0.39 -4.20 -8.56
C ILE A 85 0.20 -4.75 -9.86
N ILE A 86 -0.67 -5.07 -10.81
CA ILE A 86 -0.30 -5.59 -12.12
C ILE A 86 -0.78 -4.58 -13.17
N TYR A 87 0.17 -4.03 -13.91
CA TYR A 87 -0.09 -3.13 -15.03
C TYR A 87 -0.04 -3.92 -16.34
N GLN A 88 -1.15 -3.94 -17.06
CA GLN A 88 -1.31 -4.62 -18.35
C GLN A 88 -1.75 -3.61 -19.40
N ASP A 89 -1.25 -3.80 -20.62
CA ASP A 89 -1.69 -3.05 -21.80
C ASP A 89 -1.59 -1.51 -21.64
N ILE A 90 -0.65 -1.00 -20.85
CA ILE A 90 -0.27 0.42 -20.84
C ILE A 90 0.44 0.73 -22.16
N PRO A 91 -0.11 1.62 -23.02
CA PRO A 91 0.52 1.97 -24.29
C PRO A 91 1.84 2.70 -24.09
N THR A 92 2.80 2.46 -24.98
CA THR A 92 4.15 3.05 -24.92
C THR A 92 4.18 4.56 -25.16
N GLU A 93 3.11 5.10 -25.74
CA GLU A 93 2.91 6.52 -26.05
C GLU A 93 2.51 7.35 -24.83
N VAL A 94 2.12 6.69 -23.73
CA VAL A 94 1.82 7.34 -22.46
C VAL A 94 3.10 7.87 -21.84
N ASP A 95 3.12 9.15 -21.47
CA ASP A 95 4.23 9.70 -20.70
C ASP A 95 4.23 9.11 -19.28
N SER A 96 5.25 8.32 -18.99
CA SER A 96 5.46 7.73 -17.67
C SER A 96 5.50 8.77 -16.53
N ASN A 97 5.87 10.03 -16.81
CA ASN A 97 5.88 11.09 -15.79
C ASN A 97 4.46 11.51 -15.37
N GLU A 98 3.47 11.28 -16.22
CA GLU A 98 2.06 11.57 -15.95
C GLU A 98 1.36 10.42 -15.21
N LEU A 99 2.00 9.23 -15.17
CA LEU A 99 1.52 8.07 -14.42
C LEU A 99 1.86 8.21 -12.94
N ILE A 100 0.84 8.16 -12.09
CA ILE A 100 1.01 8.27 -10.64
C ILE A 100 0.23 7.16 -9.96
N SER A 101 0.93 6.24 -9.31
CA SER A 101 0.33 5.27 -8.41
C SER A 101 0.91 5.41 -7.00
N PHE A 102 0.03 5.37 -5.99
CA PHE A 102 0.43 5.51 -4.60
C PHE A 102 -0.50 4.77 -3.65
N ILE A 103 0.00 4.56 -2.43
CA ILE A 103 -0.76 4.10 -1.28
C ILE A 103 -0.55 5.09 -0.16
N LYS A 104 -1.64 5.69 0.32
CA LYS A 104 -1.64 6.60 1.46
C LYS A 104 -2.28 5.92 2.65
N LEU A 105 -1.62 6.00 3.79
CA LEU A 105 -2.18 5.63 5.09
C LEU A 105 -2.57 6.89 5.84
N TYR A 106 -3.82 6.95 6.23
CA TYR A 106 -4.36 8.00 7.06
C TYR A 106 -4.70 7.46 8.45
N GLY A 107 -4.59 8.33 9.45
CA GLY A 107 -5.20 8.12 10.74
C GLY A 107 -5.84 9.39 11.29
N THR A 108 -6.45 9.27 12.46
CA THR A 108 -7.10 10.39 13.14
C THR A 108 -6.22 10.83 14.30
N LEU A 109 -5.92 12.13 14.37
CA LEU A 109 -5.21 12.75 15.47
C LEU A 109 -6.05 13.90 16.01
N ARG A 110 -6.46 13.83 17.28
CA ARG A 110 -7.30 14.87 17.93
C ARG A 110 -8.55 15.22 17.10
N GLY A 111 -9.19 14.20 16.51
CA GLY A 111 -10.37 14.36 15.66
C GLY A 111 -10.11 14.82 14.23
N HIS A 112 -8.85 15.05 13.83
CA HIS A 112 -8.50 15.45 12.47
C HIS A 112 -7.82 14.32 11.69
N LYS A 113 -8.23 14.13 10.43
CA LYS A 113 -7.58 13.17 9.51
C LYS A 113 -6.18 13.67 9.15
N GLN A 114 -5.17 12.84 9.38
CA GLN A 114 -3.75 13.11 9.12
C GLN A 114 -3.16 12.06 8.19
N LEU A 115 -2.29 12.49 7.28
CA LEU A 115 -1.51 11.58 6.43
C LEU A 115 -0.29 11.10 7.23
N TYR A 116 -0.19 9.81 7.47
CA TYR A 116 0.92 9.23 8.23
C TYR A 116 2.00 8.62 7.34
N ASN A 117 1.60 7.98 6.24
CA ASN A 117 2.55 7.41 5.30
C ASN A 117 2.05 7.52 3.86
N ASN A 118 2.97 7.64 2.93
CA ASN A 118 2.71 7.74 1.50
C ASN A 118 3.78 6.95 0.74
N ILE A 119 3.37 5.85 0.14
CA ILE A 119 4.24 5.02 -0.71
C ILE A 119 3.89 5.32 -2.14
N ARG A 120 4.87 5.80 -2.91
CA ARG A 120 4.71 6.04 -4.34
C ARG A 120 5.37 4.90 -5.12
N VAL A 121 4.65 4.33 -6.07
CA VAL A 121 5.23 3.42 -7.05
C VAL A 121 6.10 4.25 -7.99
N PRO A 122 7.38 3.89 -8.20
CA PRO A 122 8.22 4.61 -9.16
C PRO A 122 7.59 4.58 -10.55
N ASN A 123 7.56 5.74 -11.21
CA ASN A 123 6.95 5.88 -12.53
C ASN A 123 7.52 4.89 -13.56
N SER A 124 8.81 4.54 -13.45
CA SER A 124 9.48 3.55 -14.30
C SER A 124 8.94 2.12 -14.16
N MET A 125 8.22 1.82 -13.08
CA MET A 125 7.57 0.53 -12.81
C MET A 125 6.11 0.50 -13.26
N ILE A 126 5.51 1.64 -13.63
CA ILE A 126 4.12 1.71 -14.09
C ILE A 126 4.08 1.47 -15.61
N LYS A 127 4.35 0.23 -16.02
CA LYS A 127 4.39 -0.17 -17.44
C LYS A 127 3.93 -1.61 -17.62
N THR A 128 3.51 -1.94 -18.84
CA THR A 128 3.08 -3.29 -19.21
C THR A 128 4.13 -4.34 -18.86
N GLY A 129 3.69 -5.45 -18.25
CA GLY A 129 4.54 -6.60 -17.92
C GLY A 129 5.26 -6.48 -16.57
N VAL A 130 5.10 -5.36 -15.86
CA VAL A 130 5.62 -5.18 -14.50
C VAL A 130 4.57 -5.55 -13.46
N VAL A 131 5.03 -6.29 -12.45
CA VAL A 131 4.29 -6.56 -11.22
C VAL A 131 4.98 -5.82 -10.09
N VAL A 132 4.22 -4.96 -9.40
CA VAL A 132 4.67 -4.26 -8.21
C VAL A 132 4.14 -4.98 -7.00
N GLN A 133 5.04 -5.54 -6.20
CA GLN A 133 4.69 -6.19 -4.95
C GLN A 133 5.13 -5.32 -3.76
N LEU A 134 4.19 -5.13 -2.85
CA LEU A 134 4.39 -4.45 -1.58
C LEU A 134 4.14 -5.46 -0.48
N THR A 135 5.19 -5.74 0.27
CA THR A 135 5.16 -6.76 1.32
C THR A 135 5.32 -6.07 2.67
N PRO A 136 4.37 -6.23 3.61
CA PRO A 136 4.51 -5.74 4.96
C PRO A 136 5.82 -6.23 5.59
N THR A 137 6.48 -5.37 6.34
CA THR A 137 7.59 -5.82 7.19
C THR A 137 7.06 -6.82 8.21
N GLU A 138 7.72 -7.98 8.31
CA GLU A 138 7.30 -9.10 9.18
C GLU A 138 7.17 -8.71 10.66
N LYS A 139 7.93 -7.68 11.08
CA LYS A 139 7.82 -7.07 12.40
C LYS A 139 7.20 -5.68 12.27
N TYR A 140 6.07 -5.48 12.95
CA TYR A 140 5.51 -4.16 13.23
C TYR A 140 5.66 -3.88 14.72
N CYS A 141 6.24 -2.72 15.05
CA CYS A 141 6.63 -2.36 16.42
C CYS A 141 5.46 -2.45 17.40
N SER A 142 4.25 -2.10 16.96
CA SER A 142 3.04 -2.15 17.78
C SER A 142 2.62 -3.53 18.28
N LYS A 143 3.24 -4.62 17.82
CA LYS A 143 3.09 -5.95 18.41
C LYS A 143 3.75 -6.06 19.79
N GLU A 144 4.84 -5.33 20.01
CA GLU A 144 5.69 -5.50 21.18
C GLU A 144 5.07 -4.86 22.42
N LYS A 145 5.11 -5.60 23.54
CA LYS A 145 4.40 -5.25 24.79
C LYS A 145 5.32 -4.78 25.91
N SER A 146 6.64 -4.73 25.67
CA SER A 146 7.62 -4.27 26.64
C SER A 146 8.65 -3.37 25.98
N GLU A 147 9.27 -2.49 26.77
CA GLU A 147 10.29 -1.57 26.29
C GLU A 147 11.45 -2.30 25.62
N GLN A 148 11.97 -3.35 26.26
CA GLN A 148 13.12 -4.09 25.73
C GLN A 148 12.78 -4.78 24.40
N ALA A 149 11.63 -5.48 24.33
CA ALA A 149 11.19 -6.13 23.10
C ALA A 149 10.93 -5.11 21.98
N CYS A 150 10.39 -3.93 22.31
CA CYS A 150 10.20 -2.84 21.38
C CYS A 150 11.52 -2.37 20.77
N ARG A 151 12.54 -2.13 21.60
CA ARG A 151 13.86 -1.71 21.14
C ARG A 151 14.51 -2.77 20.25
N ASP A 152 14.45 -4.03 20.66
CA ASP A 152 15.03 -5.18 19.96
C ASP A 152 14.28 -5.54 18.66
N ALA A 153 13.05 -5.08 18.49
CA ALA A 153 12.28 -5.26 17.26
C ALA A 153 12.74 -4.34 16.11
N SER A 154 13.56 -3.31 16.41
CA SER A 154 14.11 -2.42 15.39
C SER A 154 14.99 -3.20 14.40
N THR A 155 14.89 -2.84 13.13
CA THR A 155 15.69 -3.38 12.03
C THR A 155 16.32 -2.22 11.25
N LYS A 156 17.14 -2.53 10.24
CA LYS A 156 17.70 -1.50 9.34
C LYS A 156 16.64 -0.62 8.69
N ASN A 157 15.44 -1.16 8.44
CA ASN A 157 14.38 -0.47 7.69
C ASN A 157 13.22 0.01 8.56
N VAL A 158 13.15 -0.43 9.82
CA VAL A 158 12.05 -0.10 10.74
C VAL A 158 12.64 0.23 12.09
N VAL A 159 12.49 1.47 12.54
CA VAL A 159 12.92 1.90 13.87
C VAL A 159 11.70 1.87 14.80
N CYS A 160 11.83 1.18 15.93
CA CYS A 160 10.78 1.08 16.94
C CYS A 160 11.07 2.01 18.12
N HIS A 161 10.02 2.65 18.62
CA HIS A 161 10.06 3.60 19.73
C HIS A 161 9.07 3.18 20.81
N TRP A 162 9.53 3.19 22.06
CA TRP A 162 8.71 2.92 23.23
C TRP A 162 8.28 4.21 23.90
N CYS A 163 6.99 4.32 24.23
CA CYS A 163 6.46 5.43 25.03
C CYS A 163 6.17 4.96 26.44
N ASN A 164 6.81 5.60 27.42
CA ASN A 164 6.58 5.27 28.83
C ASN A 164 5.19 5.68 29.30
N ASP A 165 4.71 6.86 28.88
CA ASP A 165 3.43 7.42 29.36
C ASP A 165 2.23 6.57 28.96
N SER A 166 2.25 5.99 27.76
CA SER A 166 1.17 5.13 27.25
C SER A 166 1.54 3.64 27.23
N SER A 167 2.78 3.27 27.57
CA SER A 167 3.29 1.89 27.53
C SER A 167 3.03 1.18 26.20
N VAL A 168 3.21 1.90 25.07
CA VAL A 168 3.06 1.35 23.73
C VAL A 168 4.37 1.43 22.94
N CYS A 169 4.58 0.43 22.10
CA CYS A 169 5.62 0.44 21.07
C CYS A 169 5.05 0.92 19.73
N THR A 170 5.80 1.71 18.97
CA THR A 170 5.40 2.16 17.63
C THR A 170 6.60 2.44 16.73
N SER A 171 6.40 2.30 15.42
CA SER A 171 7.28 2.80 14.36
C SER A 171 6.94 4.22 13.93
N THR A 172 5.97 4.87 14.59
CA THR A 172 5.33 6.13 14.16
C THR A 172 4.61 6.06 12.80
N SER A 173 4.47 4.84 12.25
CA SER A 173 3.78 4.55 10.98
C SER A 173 2.92 3.28 11.08
N ASP A 174 2.58 2.87 12.31
CA ASP A 174 1.74 1.70 12.63
C ASP A 174 0.53 2.08 13.50
N GLN A 175 -0.24 1.08 13.92
CA GLN A 175 -1.50 1.25 14.65
C GLN A 175 -1.40 2.07 15.94
N HIS A 176 -0.22 2.18 16.57
CA HIS A 176 -0.05 2.93 17.82
C HIS A 176 0.40 4.39 17.60
N THR A 177 0.50 4.85 16.35
CA THR A 177 0.93 6.22 16.02
C THR A 177 0.02 7.29 16.63
N SER A 178 -1.30 7.08 16.62
CA SER A 178 -2.25 8.03 17.24
C SER A 178 -2.06 8.11 18.75
N ILE A 179 -1.98 6.96 19.43
CA ILE A 179 -1.73 6.88 20.88
C ILE A 179 -0.41 7.58 21.23
N TRP A 180 0.63 7.36 20.44
CA TRP A 180 1.93 8.01 20.60
C TRP A 180 1.83 9.54 20.55
N LEU A 181 1.17 10.06 19.51
CA LEU A 181 1.03 11.50 19.30
C LEU A 181 0.09 12.16 20.33
N GLU A 182 -0.97 11.47 20.75
CA GLU A 182 -1.90 11.98 21.78
C GLU A 182 -1.25 12.11 23.15
N ASN A 183 -0.37 11.17 23.50
CA ASN A 183 0.39 11.21 24.76
C ASN A 183 1.66 12.09 24.68
N ASN A 184 1.87 12.80 23.56
CA ASN A 184 3.07 13.63 23.32
C ASN A 184 4.39 12.89 23.56
N CYS A 185 4.40 11.59 23.25
CA CYS A 185 5.58 10.74 23.39
C CYS A 185 6.71 11.31 22.52
N LYS A 186 7.87 11.58 23.13
CA LYS A 186 9.04 12.11 22.43
C LYS A 186 9.90 10.96 21.91
N ILE A 187 10.40 11.10 20.68
CA ILE A 187 11.49 10.25 20.21
C ILE A 187 12.71 10.65 21.03
N ALA A 188 13.19 9.75 21.89
CA ALA A 188 14.46 9.95 22.57
C ALA A 188 15.57 9.89 21.50
N VAL A 189 16.02 11.06 21.03
CA VAL A 189 17.24 11.17 20.23
C VAL A 189 18.39 10.87 21.18
N MET A 190 18.97 9.68 21.09
CA MET A 190 20.21 9.40 21.79
C MET A 190 21.33 10.18 21.08
N GLY A 191 22.06 10.98 21.83
CA GLY A 191 23.07 11.88 21.29
C GLY A 191 24.18 11.14 20.55
N GLU A 192 24.37 11.52 19.30
CA GLU A 192 25.68 11.95 18.81
C GLU A 192 25.52 13.40 18.33
N ASP A 193 26.55 14.19 18.56
CA ASP A 193 26.52 15.65 18.60
C ASP A 193 25.93 16.33 17.37
N ASN A 194 25.15 17.39 17.63
CA ASN A 194 24.86 18.54 16.77
C ASN A 194 25.20 18.40 15.28
N LYS A 195 24.21 17.99 14.48
CA LYS A 195 23.91 18.70 13.25
C LYS A 195 22.43 18.52 12.92
N GLY A 196 21.69 19.63 12.96
CA GLY A 196 20.34 19.66 12.47
C GLY A 196 20.31 19.22 11.01
N ASP A 197 19.43 18.28 10.71
CA ASP A 197 18.49 18.47 9.63
C ASP A 197 17.25 17.62 9.92
N SER A 198 16.10 18.30 9.89
CA SER A 198 14.78 17.69 9.87
C SER A 198 14.67 16.90 8.56
N SER A 199 14.88 15.59 8.59
CA SER A 199 14.78 14.75 7.39
C SER A 199 13.69 13.70 7.56
N SER A 200 12.58 13.96 6.87
CA SER A 200 11.56 13.07 6.30
C SER A 200 11.73 11.57 6.57
N SER A 201 10.75 10.99 7.27
CA SER A 201 10.59 9.56 7.50
C SER A 201 10.46 8.78 6.19
N THR A 202 11.37 7.84 5.95
CA THR A 202 11.32 6.86 4.88
C THR A 202 10.26 5.77 5.15
N SER A 203 9.49 5.43 4.13
CA SER A 203 8.39 4.45 4.16
C SER A 203 8.84 3.01 4.49
N ASN A 204 8.10 2.31 5.37
CA ASN A 204 8.32 0.89 5.74
C ASN A 204 7.90 -0.14 4.66
N LEU A 205 7.54 0.29 3.46
CA LEU A 205 7.25 -0.58 2.32
C LEU A 205 8.14 -0.13 1.16
N ASN A 206 9.08 -1.00 0.77
CA ASN A 206 9.92 -0.73 -0.38
C ASN A 206 9.31 -1.47 -1.59
N PRO A 207 8.89 -0.76 -2.65
CA PRO A 207 8.41 -1.39 -3.86
C PRO A 207 9.52 -2.29 -4.42
N THR A 208 9.21 -3.57 -4.63
CA THR A 208 10.12 -4.49 -5.32
C THR A 208 9.53 -4.80 -6.69
N GLU A 209 10.34 -4.65 -7.73
CA GLU A 209 9.97 -5.05 -9.10
C GLU A 209 10.24 -6.53 -9.29
N THR A 210 9.31 -7.24 -9.93
CA THR A 210 9.56 -8.58 -10.45
C THR A 210 8.98 -8.67 -11.84
N THR A 211 9.77 -9.19 -12.78
CA THR A 211 9.32 -9.42 -14.16
C THR A 211 8.51 -10.70 -14.21
N SER A 212 7.26 -10.63 -14.68
CA SER A 212 6.48 -11.82 -14.95
C SER A 212 6.89 -12.38 -16.31
N THR A 213 7.60 -13.50 -16.33
CA THR A 213 7.65 -14.33 -17.54
C THR A 213 6.29 -14.99 -17.68
N SER A 214 5.47 -14.50 -18.61
CA SER A 214 4.27 -15.21 -19.04
C SER A 214 4.68 -16.63 -19.47
N PRO A 215 3.96 -17.69 -19.05
CA PRO A 215 4.12 -18.99 -19.69
C PRO A 215 3.75 -18.84 -21.17
N GLU A 216 4.62 -19.31 -22.05
CA GLU A 216 4.25 -19.58 -23.44
C GLU A 216 3.02 -20.49 -23.44
N THR A 217 2.04 -20.15 -24.27
CA THR A 217 0.83 -20.91 -24.54
C THR A 217 1.17 -22.35 -24.89
N SER A 218 0.99 -23.28 -23.95
CA SER A 218 0.86 -24.70 -24.27
C SER A 218 -0.60 -24.96 -24.59
N ASN A 219 -0.89 -25.18 -25.87
CA ASN A 219 -2.18 -25.64 -26.35
C ASN A 219 -2.50 -26.99 -25.67
N GLN A 220 -3.42 -26.98 -24.72
CA GLN A 220 -4.16 -28.19 -24.35
C GLN A 220 -5.60 -28.04 -24.83
N GLN A 221 -5.86 -28.79 -25.90
CA GLN A 221 -7.14 -29.06 -26.51
C GLN A 221 -8.05 -29.71 -25.46
N LEU A 222 -9.13 -29.01 -25.05
CA LEU A 222 -10.20 -29.61 -24.26
C LEU A 222 -11.05 -30.49 -25.20
N GLU A 223 -10.95 -31.80 -25.00
CA GLU A 223 -11.96 -32.75 -25.50
C GLU A 223 -13.25 -32.57 -24.68
N ALA A 224 -14.34 -32.33 -25.39
CA ALA A 224 -15.68 -32.33 -24.83
C ALA A 224 -16.18 -33.77 -24.69
N THR A 225 -16.53 -34.19 -23.48
CA THR A 225 -17.38 -35.37 -23.26
C THR A 225 -18.70 -34.94 -22.65
N THR A 226 -19.76 -35.15 -23.43
CA THR A 226 -21.17 -35.05 -23.08
C THR A 226 -21.61 -36.32 -22.33
N TYR A 227 -22.29 -36.16 -21.19
CA TYR A 227 -23.32 -37.09 -20.70
C TYR A 227 -24.41 -36.31 -19.98
#